data_AF-A0A1Q8LXF9-F1
#
_entry.id   AF-A0A1Q8LXF9-F1
#
_cell.length_a   1.000
_cell.length_b   1.000
_cell.length_c   1.000
_cell.angle_alpha   90.00
_cell.angle_beta   90.00
_cell.angle_gamma   90.00
#
_symmetry.space_group_name_H-M   'P 1'
#
loop_
_entity.id
_entity.type
_entity.pdbx_description
1 polymer ?
#
loop_
_entity_poly.entity_id
_entity_poly.type
_entity_poly.pdbx_seq_one_letter_code
_entity_poly.pdbx_strand_id
1 'polypeptide(L)'
;MLSVRRCSRTGCTELAVATLTYVYADSTAVVGPLATQAEPHSYDLCTGHAHNLTAPRGWEVVRFEGEFAQPQHSGEDLTALADAVREAGRVDRPVEVVARPGGTGRRGHLRVLPKPEDG
;
A
#
# COMPACT_ATOMS: atom_id res chain seq x y z
N MET A 1 1.29 9.26 -2.46
CA MET A 1 1.33 7.81 -2.80
C MET A 1 2.39 7.18 -1.92
N LEU A 2 2.00 6.28 -1.00
CA LEU A 2 2.98 5.49 -0.25
C LEU A 2 3.66 4.56 -1.26
N SER A 3 4.94 4.79 -1.52
CA SER A 3 5.73 3.90 -2.39
C SER A 3 5.90 2.57 -1.65
N VAL A 4 5.29 1.51 -2.17
CA VAL A 4 5.37 0.19 -1.56
C VAL A 4 6.73 -0.41 -1.89
N ARG A 5 7.52 -0.70 -0.86
CA ARG A 5 8.87 -1.25 -1.03
C ARG A 5 8.78 -2.73 -1.42
N ARG A 6 9.61 -3.11 -2.39
CA ARG A 6 9.72 -4.49 -2.86
C ARG A 6 10.90 -5.18 -2.21
N CYS A 7 10.85 -6.50 -2.18
CA CYS A 7 11.98 -7.30 -1.73
C CYS A 7 13.25 -6.98 -2.55
N SER A 8 14.37 -6.77 -1.86
CA SER A 8 15.67 -6.48 -2.47
C SER A 8 16.30 -7.70 -3.17
N ARG A 9 15.75 -8.90 -2.99
CA ARG A 9 16.26 -10.12 -3.63
C ARG A 9 15.99 -10.07 -5.13
N THR A 10 17.03 -10.26 -5.93
CA THR A 10 16.96 -10.25 -7.40
C THR A 10 15.89 -11.23 -7.91
N GLY A 11 14.99 -10.74 -8.76
CA GLY A 11 13.90 -11.54 -9.34
C GLY A 11 12.68 -11.71 -8.42
N CYS A 12 12.72 -11.25 -7.17
CA CYS A 12 11.56 -11.25 -6.30
C CYS A 12 10.70 -10.02 -6.54
N THR A 13 9.41 -10.21 -6.82
CA THR A 13 8.43 -9.12 -6.99
C THR A 13 7.57 -8.88 -5.76
N GLU A 14 7.71 -9.71 -4.74
CA GLU A 14 6.95 -9.63 -3.50
C GLU A 14 7.23 -8.35 -2.72
N LEU A 15 6.24 -7.93 -1.95
CA LEU A 15 6.32 -6.76 -1.11
C LEU A 15 7.20 -7.04 0.11
N ALA A 16 7.99 -6.04 0.51
CA ALA A 16 8.80 -6.12 1.69
C ALA A 16 7.96 -5.95 2.96
N VAL A 17 8.29 -6.72 3.99
CA VAL A 17 7.64 -6.72 5.32
C VAL A 17 8.66 -6.75 6.47
N ALA A 18 9.94 -6.96 6.15
CA ALA A 18 11.05 -6.99 7.09
C ALA A 18 12.24 -6.20 6.53
N THR A 19 13.11 -5.73 7.41
CA THR A 19 14.39 -5.12 7.04
C THR A 19 15.53 -5.94 7.65
N LEU A 20 16.52 -6.27 6.83
CA LEU A 20 17.74 -6.97 7.17
C LEU A 20 18.90 -5.98 7.25
N THR A 21 19.64 -6.05 8.36
CA THR A 21 20.91 -5.33 8.55
C THR A 21 22.01 -6.29 8.95
N TYR A 22 23.20 -6.11 8.37
CA TYR A 22 24.41 -6.84 8.75
C TYR A 22 25.27 -5.98 9.68
N VAL A 23 25.50 -6.47 10.90
CA VAL A 23 26.41 -5.87 11.88
C VAL A 23 27.73 -6.63 11.81
N TYR A 24 28.62 -6.19 10.94
CA TYR A 24 29.87 -6.89 10.63
C TYR A 24 30.81 -7.02 11.82
N ALA A 25 30.88 -6.01 12.70
CA ALA A 25 31.73 -6.03 13.87
C ALA A 25 31.39 -7.19 14.83
N ASP A 26 30.11 -7.52 14.92
CA ASP A 26 29.57 -8.55 15.80
C ASP A 26 29.31 -9.87 15.06
N SER A 27 29.53 -9.91 13.74
CA SER A 27 29.17 -11.03 12.88
C SER A 27 27.69 -11.43 13.04
N THR A 28 26.80 -10.44 13.00
CA THR A 28 25.36 -10.65 13.23
C THR A 28 24.52 -10.18 12.04
N ALA A 29 23.51 -10.97 11.67
CA ALA A 29 22.46 -10.59 10.74
C ALA A 29 21.15 -10.39 11.51
N VAL A 30 20.65 -9.16 11.52
CA VAL A 30 19.42 -8.79 12.24
C VAL A 30 18.28 -8.64 11.25
N VAL A 31 17.21 -9.42 11.44
CA VAL A 31 15.96 -9.32 10.69
C VAL A 31 14.89 -8.73 11.60
N GLY A 32 14.61 -7.45 11.38
CA GLY A 32 13.61 -6.68 12.13
C GLY A 32 12.36 -6.37 11.29
N PRO A 33 11.34 -5.75 11.91
CA PRO A 33 10.20 -5.20 11.19
C PRO A 33 10.64 -4.26 10.07
N LEU A 34 9.80 -4.10 9.05
CA LEU A 34 10.09 -3.17 7.96
C LEU A 34 10.35 -1.76 8.50
N ALA A 35 11.56 -1.24 8.31
CA ALA A 35 11.96 0.09 8.78
C ALA A 35 11.01 1.15 8.23
N THR A 36 10.60 2.16 9.00
CA THR A 36 9.60 3.15 8.53
C THR A 36 10.04 3.92 7.29
N GLN A 37 11.35 4.12 7.14
CA GLN A 37 11.99 4.76 6.00
C GLN A 37 13.00 3.78 5.39
N ALA A 38 13.29 3.94 4.10
CA ALA A 38 14.37 3.19 3.46
C ALA A 38 15.74 3.65 4.01
N GLU A 39 16.44 2.74 4.68
CA GLU A 39 17.73 3.02 5.29
C GLU A 39 18.89 2.66 4.34
N PRO A 40 19.92 3.51 4.21
CA PRO A 40 21.15 3.14 3.53
C PRO A 40 21.78 1.89 4.18
N HIS A 41 22.29 0.97 3.37
CA HIS A 41 22.95 -0.27 3.83
C HIS A 41 22.04 -1.32 4.47
N SER A 42 20.73 -1.17 4.35
CA SER A 42 19.75 -2.18 4.74
C SER A 42 19.15 -2.89 3.52
N TYR A 43 18.54 -4.06 3.74
CA TYR A 43 17.85 -4.82 2.71
C TYR A 43 16.43 -5.13 3.13
N ASP A 44 15.46 -4.76 2.29
CA ASP A 44 14.06 -5.00 2.56
C ASP A 44 13.65 -6.38 2.02
N LEU A 45 13.06 -7.24 2.84
CA LEU A 45 12.75 -8.63 2.54
C LEU A 45 11.24 -8.91 2.62
N CYS A 46 10.72 -9.73 1.70
CA CYS A 46 9.37 -10.29 1.83
C CYS A 46 9.34 -11.40 2.90
N THR A 47 8.15 -11.84 3.31
CA THR A 47 7.96 -12.85 4.37
C THR A 47 8.78 -14.12 4.09
N GLY A 48 8.72 -14.63 2.86
CA GLY A 48 9.46 -15.84 2.48
C GLY A 48 10.97 -15.68 2.54
N HIS A 49 11.51 -14.53 2.10
CA HIS A 49 12.95 -14.28 2.16
C HIS A 49 13.44 -13.90 3.55
N ALA A 50 12.63 -13.24 4.35
CA ALA A 50 12.92 -13.00 5.75
C ALA A 50 13.04 -14.34 6.47
N HIS A 51 12.04 -15.23 6.36
CA HIS A 51 12.03 -16.53 7.04
C HIS A 51 13.19 -17.44 6.60
N ASN A 52 13.45 -17.52 5.29
CA ASN A 52 14.48 -18.42 4.73
C ASN A 52 15.88 -17.78 4.65
N LEU A 53 16.09 -16.61 5.24
CA LEU A 53 17.42 -15.99 5.27
C LEU A 53 18.41 -16.88 6.01
N THR A 54 19.56 -17.12 5.38
CA THR A 54 20.72 -17.79 5.99
C THR A 54 21.87 -16.79 6.07
N ALA A 55 22.49 -16.66 7.24
CA ALA A 55 23.68 -15.83 7.42
C ALA A 55 24.97 -16.56 7.01
N PRO A 56 26.08 -15.84 6.81
CA PRO A 56 27.39 -16.45 6.61
C PRO A 56 27.78 -17.41 7.75
N ARG A 57 28.73 -18.30 7.47
CA ARG A 57 29.20 -19.26 8.49
C ARG A 57 29.81 -18.52 9.69
N GLY A 58 29.43 -18.95 10.89
CA GLY A 58 29.90 -18.34 12.15
C GLY A 58 29.17 -17.04 12.51
N TRP A 59 28.16 -16.62 11.74
CA TRP A 59 27.35 -15.46 12.07
C TRP A 59 26.09 -15.85 12.85
N GLU A 60 25.67 -14.98 13.75
CA GLU A 60 24.41 -15.10 14.47
C GLU A 60 23.26 -14.47 13.66
N VAL A 61 22.08 -15.10 13.70
CA VAL A 61 20.85 -14.54 13.12
C VAL A 61 19.91 -14.16 14.25
N VAL A 62 19.63 -12.87 14.38
CA VAL A 62 18.65 -12.35 15.33
C VAL A 62 17.37 -11.99 14.58
N ARG A 63 16.23 -12.55 15.02
CA ARG A 63 14.94 -12.37 14.38
C ARG A 63 13.97 -11.74 15.35
N PHE A 64 13.20 -10.76 14.88
CA PHE A 64 12.03 -10.30 15.60
C PHE A 64 10.99 -11.42 15.69
N GLU A 65 10.49 -11.72 16.89
CA GLU A 65 9.54 -12.81 17.16
C GLU A 65 8.08 -12.48 16.82
N GLY A 66 7.78 -11.24 16.40
CA GLY A 66 6.44 -10.84 15.97
C GLY A 66 6.19 -11.07 14.49
N GLU A 67 4.92 -10.95 14.09
CA GLU A 67 4.50 -11.20 12.71
C GLU A 67 4.91 -10.05 11.78
N PHE A 68 5.60 -10.36 10.69
CA PHE A 68 5.87 -9.43 9.59
C PHE A 68 4.61 -9.22 8.75
N ALA A 69 3.53 -8.76 9.39
CA ALA A 69 2.26 -8.55 8.74
C ALA A 69 2.23 -7.17 8.08
N GLN A 70 1.76 -7.12 6.83
CA GLN A 70 1.26 -5.87 6.29
C GLN A 70 0.07 -5.43 7.15
N PRO A 71 -0.13 -4.12 7.38
CA PRO A 71 -1.37 -3.66 7.99
C PRO A 71 -2.54 -4.09 7.09
N GLN A 72 -3.23 -5.15 7.49
CA GLN A 72 -4.49 -5.53 6.85
C GLN A 72 -5.53 -4.51 7.29
N HIS A 73 -5.84 -3.55 6.43
CA HIS A 73 -7.02 -2.71 6.63
C HIS A 73 -8.26 -3.57 6.46
N SER A 74 -9.10 -3.65 7.50
CA SER A 74 -10.36 -4.38 7.44
C SER A 74 -11.35 -3.64 6.52
N GLY A 75 -12.29 -4.36 5.91
CA GLY A 75 -13.33 -3.73 5.09
C GLY A 75 -14.20 -2.72 5.85
N GLU A 76 -14.32 -2.89 7.17
CA GLU A 76 -14.98 -1.94 8.07
C GLU A 76 -14.21 -0.61 8.16
N ASP A 77 -12.88 -0.66 8.32
CA ASP A 77 -12.02 0.54 8.36
C ASP A 77 -12.15 1.37 7.07
N LEU A 78 -12.19 0.69 5.93
CA LEU A 78 -12.41 1.35 4.63
C LEU A 78 -13.80 1.97 4.51
N THR A 79 -14.82 1.34 5.07
CA THR A 79 -16.20 1.86 5.07
C THR A 79 -16.32 3.07 5.99
N ALA A 80 -15.74 2.99 7.19
CA ALA A 80 -15.70 4.10 8.15
C ALA A 80 -14.99 5.33 7.57
N LEU A 81 -13.86 5.12 6.86
CA LEU A 81 -13.16 6.20 6.15
C LEU A 81 -14.01 6.81 5.03
N ALA A 82 -14.71 5.98 4.25
CA ALA A 82 -15.59 6.47 3.17
C ALA A 82 -16.73 7.34 3.71
N ASP A 83 -17.33 6.95 4.84
CA ASP A 83 -18.37 7.71 5.50
C ASP A 83 -17.84 9.02 6.11
N ALA A 84 -16.67 8.97 6.74
CA ALA A 84 -16.02 10.17 7.27
C ALA A 84 -15.73 11.20 6.17
N VAL A 85 -15.25 10.77 5.00
CA VAL A 85 -15.02 11.67 3.84
C VAL A 85 -16.33 12.26 3.31
N ARG A 86 -17.41 11.44 3.25
CA ARG A 86 -18.74 11.91 2.83
C ARG A 86 -19.29 12.98 3.76
N GLU A 87 -19.16 12.80 5.07
CA GLU A 87 -19.64 13.76 6.06
C GLU A 87 -18.80 15.05 6.04
N ALA A 88 -17.47 14.94 5.96
CA ALA A 88 -16.58 16.09 5.83
C ALA A 88 -16.94 16.96 4.61
N GLY A 89 -17.23 16.33 3.46
CA GLY A 89 -17.66 17.05 2.25
C GLY A 89 -19.08 17.64 2.31
N ARG A 90 -19.93 17.19 3.25
CA ARG A 90 -21.27 17.76 3.47
C ARG A 90 -21.17 19.10 4.22
N VAL A 91 -20.23 19.22 5.16
CA VAL A 91 -20.02 20.45 5.95
C VAL A 91 -19.52 21.61 5.07
N ASP A 92 -18.69 21.31 4.06
CA ASP A 92 -18.09 22.33 3.17
C ASP A 92 -18.95 22.73 1.97
N ARG A 93 -20.05 22.02 1.69
CA ARG A 93 -20.93 22.38 0.57
C ARG A 93 -22.09 23.23 1.09
N PRO A 94 -22.19 24.53 0.77
CA PRO A 94 -23.45 25.23 0.89
C PRO A 94 -24.46 24.47 0.03
N VAL A 95 -25.58 24.06 0.62
CA VAL A 95 -26.65 23.37 -0.10
C VAL A 95 -27.26 24.35 -1.09
N GLU A 96 -26.69 24.44 -2.29
CA GLU A 96 -27.37 25.05 -3.41
C GLU A 96 -28.41 24.03 -3.88
N VAL A 97 -29.64 24.22 -3.39
CA VAL A 97 -30.83 23.55 -3.92
C VAL A 97 -30.99 24.05 -5.36
N VAL A 98 -30.35 23.37 -6.30
CA VAL A 98 -30.55 23.65 -7.73
C VAL A 98 -31.95 23.15 -8.09
N ALA A 99 -32.93 24.04 -7.94
CA ALA A 99 -34.19 23.93 -8.63
C ALA A 99 -33.89 23.80 -10.13
N ARG A 100 -34.29 22.70 -10.74
CA ARG A 100 -34.14 22.46 -12.19
C ARG A 100 -34.79 23.62 -12.95
N PRO A 101 -34.05 24.46 -13.70
CA PRO A 101 -34.67 25.26 -14.72
C PRO A 101 -34.77 24.38 -15.96
N GLY A 102 -36.01 24.16 -16.42
CA GLY A 102 -36.22 23.70 -17.77
C GLY A 102 -35.64 24.71 -18.78
N GLY A 103 -35.30 24.22 -19.97
CA GLY A 103 -35.27 25.05 -21.17
C GLY A 103 -33.89 25.39 -21.74
N THR A 104 -33.59 24.71 -22.84
CA THR A 104 -32.91 25.23 -24.04
C THR A 104 -31.38 25.44 -24.01
N GLY A 105 -30.69 24.46 -24.62
CA GLY A 105 -29.76 24.72 -25.72
C GLY A 105 -28.39 25.33 -25.41
N ARG A 106 -27.36 24.46 -25.32
CA ARG A 106 -26.08 24.61 -26.03
C ARG A 106 -25.34 23.26 -26.04
N ARG A 107 -24.90 22.89 -27.24
CA ARG A 107 -24.46 21.54 -27.64
C ARG A 107 -23.07 21.23 -27.09
N GLY A 108 -22.97 20.25 -26.18
CA GLY A 108 -21.73 19.55 -25.83
C GLY A 108 -21.55 18.31 -26.72
N HIS A 109 -20.31 18.07 -27.16
CA HIS A 109 -19.85 17.13 -28.20
C HIS A 109 -19.84 15.65 -27.78
N LEU A 110 -20.72 15.23 -26.87
CA LEU A 110 -20.77 13.84 -26.44
C LEU A 110 -21.83 13.09 -27.26
N ARG A 111 -21.38 12.24 -28.19
CA ARG A 111 -22.24 11.25 -28.85
C ARG A 111 -22.24 9.96 -28.03
N VAL A 112 -23.41 9.58 -27.54
CA VAL A 112 -23.67 8.23 -27.04
C VAL A 112 -23.88 7.32 -28.25
N LEU A 113 -23.07 6.27 -28.37
CA LEU A 113 -23.29 5.22 -29.36
C LEU A 113 -24.32 4.22 -28.81
N PRO A 114 -25.38 3.87 -29.57
CA PRO A 114 -26.28 2.79 -29.17
C PRO A 114 -25.54 1.45 -29.20
N LYS A 115 -25.86 0.60 -28.22
CA LYS A 115 -25.34 -0.77 -28.10
C LYS A 115 -25.92 -1.61 -29.26
N PRO A 116 -25.13 -2.42 -29.97
CA PRO A 116 -25.70 -3.33 -30.95
C PRO A 116 -26.49 -4.43 -30.22
N GLU A 117 -27.70 -4.69 -30.68
CA GLU A 117 -28.55 -5.81 -30.29
C GLU A 117 -28.22 -7.01 -31.17
N ASP A 118 -27.94 -8.15 -30.53
CA ASP A 118 -27.67 -9.44 -31.16
C ASP A 118 -28.96 -9.97 -31.85
N GLY A 119 -28.85 -10.32 -33.13
CA GLY A 119 -29.92 -10.92 -33.95
C GLY A 119 -29.47 -11.25 -35.35
#